data_AF-A0A1G7VUA6-F1
#
_entry.id   AF-A0A1G7VUA6-F1
#
_cell.length_a   1.000
_cell.length_b   1.000
_cell.length_c   1.000
_cell.angle_alpha   90.00
_cell.angle_beta   90.00
_cell.angle_gamma   90.00
#
_symmetry.space_group_name_H-M   'P 1'
#
loop_
_entity.id
_entity.type
_entity.pdbx_description
1 polymer ?
#
loop_
_entity_poly.entity_id
_entity_poly.type
_entity_poly.pdbx_seq_one_letter_code
_entity_poly.pdbx_strand_id
1 'polypeptide(L)'
;MRLTRVTLAVAAGALAPALLLSTPSFAAGATTAPAATASDTTPGDGSPYDDMDIHDLRIAVLRILAAPDSGKRVTKEANALLDNGTEEDLRTWLETGYRLARFEDDQVAIFTILAKPSSGKGVYREATEALEAGTPEAARAFLETGYRLAQAEDDSVAIVRMLTDPDLTPAMRAAINAVLDDGTPEALRHFLEVGQYEVDG
;
A
#
# COMPACT_ATOMS: atom_id res chain seq x y z
N MET A 1 -21.02 -61.48 -34.01
CA MET A 1 -21.05 -60.67 -35.26
C MET A 1 -19.85 -59.75 -35.26
N ARG A 2 -19.09 -59.72 -36.37
CA ARG A 2 -18.33 -58.60 -37.01
C ARG A 2 -17.54 -57.61 -36.11
N LEU A 3 -16.33 -57.14 -36.40
CA LEU A 3 -15.38 -57.23 -37.53
C LEU A 3 -14.06 -56.55 -37.08
N THR A 4 -12.92 -57.19 -37.36
CA THR A 4 -11.62 -56.65 -37.86
C THR A 4 -10.94 -55.35 -37.35
N ARG A 5 -9.63 -55.53 -37.05
CA ARG A 5 -8.41 -54.75 -37.44
C ARG A 5 -8.27 -53.34 -36.84
N VAL A 6 -7.11 -52.88 -36.37
CA VAL A 6 -5.86 -52.65 -37.12
C VAL A 6 -4.61 -52.71 -36.22
N THR A 7 -3.56 -53.27 -36.79
CA THR A 7 -2.16 -53.42 -36.37
C THR A 7 -1.28 -52.21 -36.74
N LEU A 8 -0.20 -52.00 -35.98
CA LEU A 8 1.19 -51.60 -36.33
C LEU A 8 1.70 -50.54 -35.35
N ALA A 9 2.97 -50.46 -34.95
CA ALA A 9 4.12 -51.36 -34.89
C ALA A 9 5.33 -50.51 -34.48
N VAL A 10 6.20 -51.10 -33.65
CA VAL A 10 7.68 -51.18 -33.82
C VAL A 10 8.46 -49.85 -33.83
N ALA A 11 9.67 -49.73 -33.30
CA ALA A 11 10.52 -50.39 -32.29
C ALA A 11 11.84 -49.59 -32.30
N ALA A 12 12.76 -49.99 -31.41
CA ALA A 12 14.17 -49.61 -31.35
C ALA A 12 14.45 -48.22 -30.73
N GLY A 13 15.40 -48.06 -29.82
CA GLY A 13 16.48 -48.95 -29.42
C GLY A 13 17.80 -48.17 -29.41
N ALA A 14 18.61 -48.46 -28.39
CA ALA A 14 20.04 -48.26 -28.29
C ALA A 14 20.60 -46.88 -27.85
N LEU A 15 21.23 -46.95 -26.67
CA LEU A 15 22.62 -46.55 -26.35
C LEU A 15 23.04 -45.07 -26.35
N ALA A 16 23.67 -44.72 -25.22
CA ALA A 16 24.20 -43.43 -24.77
C ALA A 16 25.25 -42.78 -25.70
N PRO A 17 25.55 -41.49 -25.51
CA PRO A 17 26.76 -41.18 -24.72
C PRO A 17 26.74 -39.89 -23.87
N ALA A 18 27.60 -39.92 -22.85
CA ALA A 18 28.56 -38.90 -22.39
C ALA A 18 28.20 -37.40 -22.35
N LEU A 19 28.40 -36.86 -21.14
CA LEU A 19 28.60 -35.45 -20.78
C LEU A 19 29.51 -34.68 -21.75
N LEU A 20 29.01 -33.58 -22.29
CA LEU A 20 29.83 -32.43 -22.68
C LEU A 20 29.21 -31.16 -22.10
N LEU A 21 29.96 -30.56 -21.18
CA LEU A 21 29.76 -29.24 -20.60
C LEU A 21 29.85 -28.21 -21.74
N SER A 22 28.71 -27.72 -22.21
CA SER A 22 28.64 -26.60 -23.15
C SER A 22 27.74 -25.54 -22.53
N THR A 23 28.36 -24.46 -22.06
CA THR A 23 27.66 -23.25 -21.66
C THR A 23 27.16 -22.54 -22.91
N PRO A 24 25.84 -22.32 -23.08
CA PRO A 24 25.38 -21.40 -24.10
C PRO A 24 25.63 -19.98 -23.60
N SER A 25 26.67 -19.34 -24.14
CA SER A 25 26.81 -17.89 -24.12
C SER A 25 25.81 -17.32 -25.12
N PHE A 26 24.69 -16.78 -24.64
CA PHE A 26 23.74 -16.05 -25.47
C PHE A 26 24.15 -14.58 -25.55
N ALA A 27 24.81 -14.23 -26.65
CA ALA A 27 24.75 -12.89 -27.23
C ALA A 27 23.72 -12.93 -28.35
N ALA A 28 22.51 -12.45 -28.10
CA ALA A 28 21.52 -12.23 -29.15
C ALA A 28 20.46 -11.21 -28.73
N GLY A 29 20.39 -10.14 -29.51
CA GLY A 29 19.15 -9.45 -29.82
C GLY A 29 18.67 -8.45 -28.79
N ALA A 30 19.14 -7.21 -28.91
CA ALA A 30 18.36 -6.05 -28.53
C ALA A 30 17.04 -6.08 -29.32
N THR A 31 16.06 -6.79 -28.77
CA THR A 31 14.66 -6.65 -29.12
C THR A 31 14.15 -5.51 -28.26
N THR A 32 13.99 -4.36 -28.90
CA THR A 32 13.21 -3.24 -28.39
C THR A 32 11.82 -3.75 -28.02
N ALA A 33 11.64 -4.07 -26.73
CA ALA A 33 10.31 -4.07 -26.13
C ALA A 33 9.70 -2.68 -26.37
N PRO A 34 8.40 -2.57 -26.68
CA PRO A 34 7.76 -1.27 -26.69
C PRO A 34 7.96 -0.71 -25.29
N ALA A 35 8.70 0.38 -25.20
CA ALA A 35 8.74 1.18 -23.99
C ALA A 35 7.28 1.40 -23.62
N ALA A 36 6.88 0.89 -22.45
CA ALA A 36 5.73 1.44 -21.77
C ALA A 36 5.92 2.94 -21.87
N THR A 37 4.94 3.61 -22.48
CA THR A 37 4.90 5.06 -22.54
C THR A 37 4.94 5.53 -21.10
N ALA A 38 6.15 5.79 -20.61
CA ALA A 38 6.35 6.82 -19.62
C ALA A 38 5.59 8.00 -20.19
N SER A 39 4.60 8.48 -19.44
CA SER A 39 4.07 9.81 -19.68
C SER A 39 5.26 10.74 -19.59
N ASP A 40 5.87 10.97 -20.74
CA ASP A 40 6.83 12.02 -20.98
C ASP A 40 6.01 13.28 -20.78
N THR A 41 6.06 13.82 -19.55
CA THR A 41 5.58 15.16 -19.28
C THR A 41 6.42 16.05 -20.18
N THR A 42 5.84 16.39 -21.32
CA THR A 42 6.35 17.41 -22.22
C THR A 42 6.73 18.61 -21.36
N PRO A 43 7.98 19.11 -21.39
CA PRO A 43 8.32 20.39 -20.79
C PRO A 43 7.55 21.48 -21.55
N GLY A 44 6.33 21.77 -21.11
CA GLY A 44 5.39 22.60 -21.88
C GLY A 44 3.94 22.64 -21.39
N ASP A 45 3.48 21.73 -20.53
CA ASP A 45 2.23 21.98 -19.79
C ASP A 45 2.58 22.67 -18.47
N GLY A 46 2.16 23.93 -18.33
CA GLY A 46 2.32 24.68 -17.09
C GLY A 46 1.64 23.98 -15.91
N SER A 47 1.98 24.44 -14.70
CA SER A 47 1.23 24.09 -13.50
C SER A 47 -0.26 24.44 -13.73
N PRO A 48 -1.21 23.62 -13.23
CA PRO A 48 -2.63 23.95 -13.36
C PRO A 48 -3.01 25.26 -12.65
N TYR A 49 -2.09 25.81 -11.84
CA TYR A 49 -2.23 27.06 -11.10
C TYR A 49 -1.64 28.28 -11.84
N ASP A 50 -0.91 28.09 -12.95
CA ASP A 50 -0.23 29.17 -13.68
C ASP A 50 -1.24 30.20 -14.23
N ASP A 51 -2.33 29.72 -14.80
CA ASP A 51 -3.37 30.58 -15.43
C ASP A 51 -4.47 31.02 -14.45
N MET A 52 -4.43 30.56 -13.19
CA MET A 52 -5.48 30.87 -12.20
C MET A 52 -5.28 32.26 -11.62
N ASP A 53 -6.37 33.02 -11.55
CA ASP A 53 -6.37 34.30 -10.84
C ASP A 53 -6.36 34.10 -9.31
N ILE A 54 -6.13 35.20 -8.57
CA ILE A 54 -6.06 35.14 -7.11
C ILE A 54 -7.34 34.58 -6.44
N HIS A 55 -8.52 34.79 -7.03
CA HIS A 55 -9.77 34.26 -6.47
C HIS A 55 -9.83 32.74 -6.63
N ASP A 56 -9.48 32.25 -7.81
CA ASP A 56 -9.44 30.81 -8.10
C ASP A 56 -8.38 30.09 -7.26
N LEU A 57 -7.20 30.70 -7.07
CA LEU A 57 -6.16 30.16 -6.19
C LEU A 57 -6.63 30.09 -4.73
N ARG A 58 -7.30 31.13 -4.22
CA ARG A 58 -7.90 31.12 -2.88
C ARG A 58 -8.95 30.01 -2.74
N ILE A 59 -9.77 29.78 -3.76
CA ILE A 59 -10.74 28.68 -3.76
C ILE A 59 -10.02 27.33 -3.71
N ALA A 60 -8.91 27.15 -4.45
CA ALA A 60 -8.12 25.92 -4.39
C ALA A 60 -7.57 25.67 -2.97
N VAL A 61 -7.01 26.69 -2.31
CA VAL A 61 -6.55 26.60 -0.92
C VAL A 61 -7.70 26.28 0.05
N LEU A 62 -8.87 26.91 -0.12
CA LEU A 62 -10.05 26.61 0.69
C LEU A 62 -10.57 25.17 0.51
N ARG A 63 -10.48 24.61 -0.70
CA ARG A 63 -10.82 23.19 -0.95
C ARG A 63 -9.88 22.25 -0.21
N ILE A 64 -8.59 22.56 -0.17
CA ILE A 64 -7.61 21.81 0.63
C ILE A 64 -7.99 21.89 2.11
N LEU A 65 -8.23 23.08 2.65
CA LEU A 65 -8.64 23.28 4.04
C LEU A 65 -9.93 22.54 4.41
N ALA A 66 -10.87 22.41 3.48
CA ALA A 66 -12.13 21.70 3.70
C ALA A 66 -11.96 20.17 3.72
N ALA A 67 -10.83 19.64 3.26
CA ALA A 67 -10.56 18.21 3.30
C ALA A 67 -10.42 17.74 4.77
N PRO A 68 -11.05 16.61 5.14
CA PRO A 68 -11.05 16.13 6.53
C PRO A 68 -9.66 15.70 7.02
N ASP A 69 -8.73 15.42 6.10
CA ASP A 69 -7.34 15.03 6.37
C ASP A 69 -6.36 16.20 6.37
N SER A 70 -6.84 17.46 6.33
CA SER A 70 -5.98 18.63 6.45
C SER A 70 -5.30 18.71 7.83
N GLY A 71 -3.99 18.54 7.82
CA GLY A 71 -3.17 18.59 9.03
C GLY A 71 -2.92 20.00 9.56
N LYS A 72 -2.18 20.08 10.66
CA LYS A 72 -1.98 21.33 11.40
C LYS A 72 -1.11 22.32 10.62
N ARG A 73 -0.05 21.83 9.97
CA ARG A 73 0.84 22.68 9.19
C ARG A 73 0.14 23.19 7.94
N VAL A 74 -0.52 22.32 7.19
CA VAL A 74 -1.35 22.70 6.04
C VAL A 74 -2.35 23.77 6.45
N THR A 75 -3.07 23.55 7.55
CA THR A 75 -4.08 24.50 8.05
C THR A 75 -3.46 25.86 8.40
N LYS A 76 -2.32 25.86 9.08
CA LYS A 76 -1.64 27.09 9.49
C LYS A 76 -1.17 27.90 8.28
N GLU A 77 -0.48 27.26 7.34
CA GLU A 77 0.07 27.93 6.16
C GLU A 77 -1.03 28.42 5.22
N ALA A 78 -2.05 27.58 4.98
CA ALA A 78 -3.20 27.95 4.16
C ALA A 78 -3.94 29.18 4.72
N ASN A 79 -4.21 29.24 6.03
CA ASN A 79 -4.87 30.41 6.63
C ASN A 79 -4.01 31.68 6.51
N ALA A 80 -2.69 31.58 6.71
CA ALA A 80 -1.80 32.72 6.54
C ALA A 80 -1.82 33.28 5.10
N LEU A 81 -1.87 32.38 4.11
CA LEU A 81 -2.00 32.74 2.69
C LEU A 81 -3.37 33.34 2.36
N LEU A 82 -4.45 32.85 2.97
CA LEU A 82 -5.78 33.40 2.75
C LEU A 82 -5.93 34.81 3.36
N ASP A 83 -5.30 35.06 4.51
CA ASP A 83 -5.37 36.35 5.19
C ASP A 83 -4.54 37.43 4.47
N ASN A 84 -3.30 37.10 4.07
CA ASN A 84 -2.32 38.10 3.62
C ASN A 84 -1.52 37.70 2.37
N GLY A 85 -1.78 36.54 1.77
CA GLY A 85 -1.02 36.02 0.64
C GLY A 85 -1.29 36.78 -0.66
N THR A 86 -0.22 36.98 -1.43
CA THR A 86 -0.32 37.46 -2.82
C THR A 86 -0.69 36.31 -3.76
N GLU A 87 -1.05 36.63 -5.00
CA GLU A 87 -1.33 35.64 -6.05
C GLU A 87 -0.15 34.67 -6.23
N GLU A 88 1.07 35.20 -6.27
CA GLU A 88 2.28 34.40 -6.45
C GLU A 88 2.59 33.52 -5.23
N ASP A 89 2.32 34.00 -4.01
CA ASP A 89 2.48 33.18 -2.80
C ASP A 89 1.52 31.98 -2.80
N LEU A 90 0.26 32.21 -3.19
CA LEU A 90 -0.75 31.17 -3.30
C LEU A 90 -0.37 30.14 -4.36
N ARG A 91 0.06 30.59 -5.54
CA ARG A 91 0.51 29.73 -6.65
C ARG A 91 1.70 28.87 -6.22
N THR A 92 2.75 29.51 -5.70
CA THR A 92 3.98 28.83 -5.24
C THR A 92 3.66 27.77 -4.18
N TRP A 93 2.77 28.10 -3.23
CA TRP A 93 2.38 27.16 -2.20
C TRP A 93 1.57 25.99 -2.78
N LEU A 94 0.60 26.23 -3.67
CA LEU A 94 -0.18 25.16 -4.30
C LEU A 94 0.69 24.20 -5.13
N GLU A 95 1.76 24.71 -5.75
CA GLU A 95 2.69 23.92 -6.56
C GLU A 95 3.65 23.06 -5.74
N THR A 96 4.21 23.65 -4.67
CA THR A 96 5.32 23.03 -3.94
C THR A 96 5.08 23.01 -2.44
N GLY A 97 4.67 24.14 -1.86
CA GLY A 97 4.51 24.32 -0.41
C GLY A 97 3.51 23.35 0.22
N TYR A 98 2.37 23.10 -0.44
CA TYR A 98 1.34 22.20 0.05
C TYR A 98 1.86 20.78 0.23
N ARG A 99 2.66 20.27 -0.73
CA ARG A 99 3.24 18.91 -0.64
C ARG A 99 4.18 18.80 0.56
N LEU A 100 4.99 19.82 0.81
CA LEU A 100 5.91 19.88 1.97
C LEU A 100 5.14 19.97 3.29
N ALA A 101 4.13 20.83 3.35
CA ALA A 101 3.28 21.01 4.52
C ALA A 101 2.55 19.70 4.88
N ARG A 102 1.95 19.06 3.87
CA ARG A 102 1.25 17.78 4.03
C ARG A 102 2.22 16.68 4.46
N PHE A 103 3.42 16.63 3.90
CA PHE A 103 4.40 15.61 4.28
C PHE A 103 4.79 15.71 5.76
N GLU A 104 5.02 16.91 6.29
CA GLU A 104 5.28 17.05 7.74
C GLU A 104 4.06 16.64 8.57
N ASP A 105 2.85 16.99 8.15
CA ASP A 105 1.63 16.54 8.82
C ASP A 105 1.48 15.00 8.78
N ASP A 106 1.79 14.37 7.66
CA ASP A 106 1.78 12.91 7.49
C ASP A 106 2.84 12.26 8.39
N GLN A 107 4.07 12.81 8.48
CA GLN A 107 5.10 12.31 9.40
C GLN A 107 4.62 12.37 10.86
N VAL A 108 3.99 13.48 11.26
CA VAL A 108 3.40 13.61 12.60
C VAL A 108 2.31 12.57 12.83
N ALA A 109 1.47 12.29 11.83
CA ALA A 109 0.46 11.23 11.91
C ALA A 109 1.10 9.84 12.11
N ILE A 110 2.17 9.53 11.39
CA ILE A 110 2.92 8.27 11.56
C ILE A 110 3.54 8.17 12.95
N PHE A 111 4.22 9.22 13.44
CA PHE A 111 4.75 9.24 14.80
C PHE A 111 3.64 9.09 15.86
N THR A 112 2.47 9.66 15.62
CA THR A 112 1.31 9.50 16.50
C THR A 112 0.81 8.05 16.52
N ILE A 113 0.81 7.36 15.38
CA ILE A 113 0.52 5.92 15.31
C ILE A 113 1.57 5.14 16.12
N LEU A 114 2.86 5.40 15.90
CA LEU A 114 3.96 4.73 16.61
C LEU A 114 3.97 4.99 18.12
N ALA A 115 3.41 6.11 18.58
CA ALA A 115 3.30 6.44 20.00
C ALA A 115 2.18 5.67 20.72
N LYS A 116 1.25 5.03 19.99
CA LYS A 116 0.17 4.23 20.60
C LYS A 116 0.75 2.97 21.24
N PRO A 117 0.44 2.67 22.52
CA PRO A 117 0.91 1.45 23.18
C PRO A 117 0.44 0.16 22.50
N SER A 118 -0.66 0.23 21.75
CA SER A 118 -1.24 -0.90 21.01
C SER A 118 -0.59 -1.15 19.64
N SER A 119 0.39 -0.34 19.23
CA SER A 119 1.07 -0.54 17.95
C SER A 119 1.92 -1.80 17.99
N GLY A 120 1.57 -2.76 17.13
CA GLY A 120 2.25 -4.04 17.04
C GLY A 120 3.52 -3.98 16.19
N LYS A 121 4.18 -5.13 16.06
CA LYS A 121 5.50 -5.22 15.42
C LYS A 121 5.43 -4.94 13.92
N GLY A 122 4.37 -5.39 13.25
CA GLY A 122 4.11 -5.12 11.84
C GLY A 122 3.97 -3.62 11.61
N VAL A 123 3.10 -2.96 12.37
CA VAL A 123 2.92 -1.49 12.29
C VAL A 123 4.23 -0.75 12.53
N TYR A 124 5.01 -1.14 13.56
CA TYR A 124 6.32 -0.52 13.81
C TYR A 124 7.27 -0.64 12.64
N ARG A 125 7.36 -1.83 12.02
CA ARG A 125 8.25 -2.11 10.89
C ARG A 125 7.90 -1.23 9.69
N GLU A 126 6.66 -1.31 9.23
CA GLU A 126 6.20 -0.61 8.01
C GLU A 126 6.20 0.92 8.20
N ALA A 127 5.83 1.41 9.40
CA ALA A 127 5.88 2.84 9.70
C ALA A 127 7.31 3.38 9.72
N THR A 128 8.26 2.61 10.27
CA THR A 128 9.68 2.99 10.31
C THR A 128 10.24 3.05 8.89
N GLU A 129 9.95 2.05 8.06
CA GLU A 129 10.36 2.03 6.65
C GLU A 129 9.83 3.26 5.88
N ALA A 130 8.55 3.61 6.07
CA ALA A 130 7.96 4.80 5.45
C ALA A 130 8.64 6.11 5.89
N LEU A 131 9.01 6.22 7.16
CA LEU A 131 9.74 7.38 7.69
C LEU A 131 11.18 7.44 7.20
N GLU A 132 11.88 6.30 7.15
CA GLU A 132 13.26 6.20 6.66
C GLU A 132 13.39 6.52 5.17
N ALA A 133 12.37 6.18 4.37
CA ALA A 133 12.31 6.57 2.97
C ALA A 133 12.32 8.09 2.79
N GLY A 134 11.79 8.85 3.76
CA GLY A 134 11.92 10.31 3.80
C GLY A 134 11.21 11.04 2.66
N THR A 135 10.20 10.43 2.03
CA THR A 135 9.46 11.01 0.89
C THR A 135 7.97 11.20 1.21
N PRO A 136 7.32 12.23 0.65
CA PRO A 136 5.86 12.41 0.74
C PRO A 136 5.08 11.18 0.27
N GLU A 137 5.53 10.54 -0.79
CA GLU A 137 4.87 9.40 -1.41
C GLU A 137 4.88 8.17 -0.48
N ALA A 138 6.01 7.90 0.18
CA ALA A 138 6.11 6.78 1.14
C ALA A 138 5.22 7.01 2.37
N ALA A 139 5.21 8.23 2.92
CA ALA A 139 4.36 8.55 4.05
C ALA A 139 2.87 8.41 3.71
N ARG A 140 2.44 8.89 2.53
CA ARG A 140 1.07 8.73 2.05
C ARG A 140 0.69 7.27 1.82
N ALA A 141 1.55 6.51 1.14
CA ALA A 141 1.27 5.10 0.86
C ALA A 141 1.09 4.29 2.16
N PHE A 142 1.90 4.57 3.18
CA PHE A 142 1.73 3.97 4.49
C PHE A 142 0.41 4.39 5.13
N LEU A 143 0.10 5.68 5.22
CA LEU A 143 -1.12 6.14 5.89
C LEU A 143 -2.41 5.68 5.19
N GLU A 144 -2.42 5.61 3.85
CA GLU A 144 -3.61 5.23 3.08
C GLU A 144 -3.84 3.72 3.07
N THR A 145 -2.78 2.93 2.95
CA THR A 145 -2.90 1.47 2.76
C THR A 145 -2.00 0.67 3.68
N GLY A 146 -0.73 1.07 3.84
CA GLY A 146 0.27 0.29 4.58
C GLY A 146 -0.10 0.06 6.04
N TYR A 147 -0.61 1.08 6.74
CA TYR A 147 -1.00 0.99 8.15
C TYR A 147 -2.08 -0.08 8.37
N ARG A 148 -3.10 -0.10 7.51
CA ARG A 148 -4.21 -1.07 7.58
C ARG A 148 -3.70 -2.50 7.41
N LEU A 149 -2.79 -2.73 6.47
CA LEU A 149 -2.20 -4.06 6.22
C LEU A 149 -1.28 -4.49 7.36
N ALA A 150 -0.44 -3.57 7.84
CA ALA A 150 0.47 -3.84 8.96
C ALA A 150 -0.30 -4.15 10.25
N GLN A 151 -1.41 -3.44 10.48
CA GLN A 151 -2.31 -3.71 11.59
C GLN A 151 -2.99 -5.08 11.45
N ALA A 152 -3.40 -5.47 10.24
CA ALA A 152 -3.96 -6.81 10.00
C ALA A 152 -2.97 -7.94 10.28
N GLU A 153 -1.68 -7.76 9.94
CA GLU A 153 -0.62 -8.70 10.32
C GLU A 153 -0.55 -8.84 11.84
N ASP A 154 -0.50 -7.73 12.57
CA ASP A 154 -0.45 -7.73 14.03
C ASP A 154 -1.71 -8.35 14.66
N ASP A 155 -2.89 -8.03 14.12
CA ASP A 155 -4.18 -8.56 14.57
C ASP A 155 -4.27 -10.08 14.32
N SER A 156 -3.81 -10.57 13.16
CA SER A 156 -3.76 -12.02 12.87
C SER A 156 -2.89 -12.78 13.87
N VAL A 157 -1.75 -12.21 14.24
CA VAL A 157 -0.84 -12.81 15.24
C VAL A 157 -1.48 -12.80 16.62
N ALA A 158 -2.20 -11.73 16.99
CA ALA A 158 -2.93 -11.68 18.25
C ALA A 158 -4.02 -12.75 18.31
N ILE A 159 -4.79 -12.92 17.23
CA ILE A 159 -5.84 -13.93 17.13
C ILE A 159 -5.26 -15.36 17.19
N VAL A 160 -4.17 -15.64 16.48
CA VAL A 160 -3.51 -16.95 16.54
C VAL A 160 -3.03 -17.26 17.96
N ARG A 161 -2.56 -16.28 18.73
CA ARG A 161 -2.15 -16.49 20.13
C ARG A 161 -3.32 -16.90 21.03
N MET A 162 -4.55 -16.48 20.74
CA MET A 162 -5.73 -16.90 21.51
C MET A 162 -5.93 -18.43 21.45
N LEU A 163 -5.49 -19.11 20.38
CA LEU A 163 -5.55 -20.57 20.28
C LEU A 163 -4.72 -21.31 21.34
N THR A 164 -3.80 -20.61 22.00
CA THR A 164 -2.93 -21.14 23.06
C THR A 164 -3.54 -21.04 24.46
N ASP A 165 -4.71 -20.42 24.60
CA ASP A 165 -5.44 -20.34 25.87
C ASP A 165 -5.85 -21.76 26.32
N PRO A 166 -5.45 -22.21 27.52
CA PRO A 166 -5.83 -23.52 28.03
C PRO A 166 -7.35 -23.67 28.26
N ASP A 167 -8.06 -22.57 28.47
CA ASP A 167 -9.51 -22.55 28.76
C ASP A 167 -10.35 -22.30 27.49
N LEU A 168 -9.74 -22.39 26.30
CA LEU A 168 -10.41 -22.09 25.03
C LEU A 168 -11.55 -23.06 24.74
N THR A 169 -12.77 -22.52 24.62
CA THR A 169 -13.96 -23.31 24.28
C THR A 169 -13.93 -23.79 22.81
N PRO A 170 -14.60 -24.90 22.47
CA PRO A 170 -14.72 -25.35 21.09
C PRO A 170 -15.39 -24.31 20.17
N ALA A 171 -16.36 -23.55 20.70
CA ALA A 171 -17.05 -22.49 19.97
C ALA A 171 -16.08 -21.34 19.63
N MET A 172 -15.31 -20.87 20.61
CA MET A 172 -14.28 -19.83 20.39
C MET A 172 -13.22 -20.31 19.40
N ARG A 173 -12.77 -21.57 19.51
CA ARG A 173 -11.82 -22.14 18.55
C ARG A 173 -12.36 -22.13 17.11
N ALA A 174 -13.63 -22.48 16.92
CA ALA A 174 -14.27 -22.45 15.61
C ALA A 174 -14.37 -21.02 15.06
N ALA A 175 -14.74 -20.05 15.90
CA ALA A 175 -14.82 -18.64 15.52
C ALA A 175 -13.45 -18.06 15.15
N ILE A 176 -12.39 -18.37 15.92
CA ILE A 176 -11.01 -17.97 15.60
C ILE A 176 -10.58 -18.54 14.25
N ASN A 177 -10.81 -19.82 13.99
CA ASN A 177 -10.44 -20.41 12.71
C ASN A 177 -11.21 -19.76 11.55
N ALA A 178 -12.50 -19.48 11.72
CA ALA A 178 -13.31 -18.84 10.70
C ALA A 178 -12.81 -17.42 10.35
N VAL A 179 -12.42 -16.60 11.36
CA VAL A 179 -11.89 -15.26 11.07
C VAL A 179 -10.49 -15.31 10.47
N LEU A 180 -9.66 -16.28 10.84
CA LEU A 180 -8.34 -16.47 10.23
C LEU A 180 -8.45 -16.97 8.78
N ASP A 181 -9.46 -17.78 8.47
CA ASP A 181 -9.75 -18.24 7.11
C ASP A 181 -10.29 -17.10 6.22
N ASP A 182 -11.09 -16.17 6.78
CA ASP A 182 -11.50 -14.92 6.10
C ASP A 182 -10.26 -14.03 5.85
N GLY A 183 -9.48 -13.76 6.90
CA GLY A 183 -8.19 -13.09 6.82
C GLY A 183 -8.24 -11.63 6.36
N THR A 184 -9.42 -11.05 6.14
CA THR A 184 -9.53 -9.63 5.78
C THR A 184 -9.17 -8.74 6.98
N PRO A 185 -8.49 -7.59 6.75
CA PRO A 185 -8.15 -6.65 7.82
C PRO A 185 -9.36 -6.26 8.66
N GLU A 186 -10.51 -6.04 8.02
CA GLU A 186 -11.74 -5.64 8.67
C GLU A 186 -12.32 -6.75 9.55
N ALA A 187 -12.32 -8.01 9.09
CA ALA A 187 -12.81 -9.14 9.88
C ALA A 187 -11.90 -9.43 11.09
N LEU A 188 -10.58 -9.43 10.90
CA LEU A 188 -9.60 -9.62 11.98
C LEU A 188 -9.77 -8.53 13.05
N ARG A 189 -9.88 -7.27 12.63
CA ARG A 189 -10.06 -6.14 13.54
C ARG A 189 -11.38 -6.24 14.30
N HIS A 190 -12.47 -6.50 13.59
CA HIS A 190 -13.80 -6.63 14.18
C HIS A 190 -13.85 -7.77 15.21
N PHE A 191 -13.22 -8.90 14.92
CA PHE A 191 -13.19 -10.04 15.84
C PHE A 191 -12.48 -9.68 17.15
N LEU A 192 -11.35 -8.98 17.10
CA LEU A 192 -10.63 -8.54 18.30
C LEU A 192 -11.38 -7.46 19.08
N GLU A 193 -12.13 -6.58 18.42
CA GLU A 193 -12.84 -5.50 19.11
C GLU A 193 -14.19 -5.93 19.70
N VAL A 194 -14.92 -6.79 18.97
CA VAL A 194 -16.31 -7.11 19.26
C VAL A 194 -16.56 -8.62 19.19
N GLY A 195 -16.20 -9.25 18.08
CA GLY A 195 -16.65 -10.61 17.76
C GLY A 195 -16.25 -11.67 18.80
N GLN A 196 -15.08 -11.55 19.42
CA GLN A 196 -14.66 -12.47 20.49
C GLN A 196 -15.58 -12.44 21.73
N TYR A 197 -16.29 -11.35 21.98
CA TYR A 197 -17.20 -11.21 23.13
C TYR A 197 -18.63 -11.68 22.82
N GLU A 198 -18.92 -11.94 21.55
CA GLU A 198 -20.23 -12.43 21.07
C GLU A 198 -20.25 -13.95 20.95
N VAL A 199 -19.10 -14.62 21.07
CA VAL A 199 -19.04 -16.08 21.07
C VAL A 199 -19.53 -16.59 22.43
N ASP A 200 -20.72 -17.16 22.45
CA ASP A 200 -21.25 -17.84 23.64
C ASP A 200 -20.31 -18.96 24.08
N GLY A 201 -20.07 -19.04 25.40
CA GLY A 201 -19.19 -20.03 26.05
C GLY A 201 -19.73 -21.46 26.02
#